data_AF-A0A7X2MZC4-F1
#
_entry.id   AF-A0A7X2MZC4-F1
#
_cell.length_a   1.000
_cell.length_b   1.000
_cell.length_c   1.000
_cell.angle_alpha   90.00
_cell.angle_beta   90.00
_cell.angle_gamma   90.00
#
_symmetry.space_group_name_H-M   'P 1'
#
loop_
_entity.id
_entity.type
_entity.pdbx_description
1 polymer ?
#
loop_
_entity_poly.entity_id
_entity_poly.type
_entity_poly.pdbx_seq_one_letter_code
_entity_poly.pdbx_strand_id
1 'polypeptide(L)'
;MATKMYNSHLSTILYSCNEYYILDTYMALVHISSEVNSKYIIQNYSDSKADLISLIRNRYVKASYKTVFNCLNTLIEKKIISYDNTIGAWTLNDMENMTKSADNAITLQDNAFTGYTKIRSFFFTDEFSNMKAREKRLIVYMAQLSDSKASEFHNGFSMNLLKHNSGWLKVLKTKCRYYAKYTIEKLLNKYSDLFKDTSEDFRQRDYSPDRNKKFKFSFYCPSLDTRKLEEDTIELVKLANIKEYNMIMDKLKFAEVTLSKKLVMHFVRAISNIKEWFIKERVVQLIVNKYRAIQVYHSRENIKSLPAYAAAVVKAVVKEYRQFKSSISLENVKKYEVGEYFMEYIDNNVNEDISYDIEKSLSLF
;
A
#
# COMPACT_ATOMS: atom_id res chain seq x y z
N MET A 1 8.23 -0.52 -1.86
CA MET A 1 7.43 0.63 -1.40
C MET A 1 7.53 1.76 -2.42
N ALA A 2 6.43 2.07 -3.10
CA ALA A 2 6.33 3.17 -4.04
C ALA A 2 6.32 4.49 -3.28
N THR A 3 6.99 5.51 -3.83
CA THR A 3 7.01 6.88 -3.26
C THR A 3 6.03 7.81 -3.98
N LYS A 4 5.28 7.27 -4.93
CA LYS A 4 4.47 7.99 -5.91
C LYS A 4 3.13 7.28 -6.08
N MET A 5 2.06 8.06 -6.16
CA MET A 5 0.71 7.64 -6.49
C MET A 5 0.41 8.05 -7.92
N TYR A 6 -0.25 7.17 -8.68
CA TYR A 6 -0.61 7.45 -10.06
C TYR A 6 -1.80 8.42 -10.14
N ASN A 7 -1.67 9.49 -10.93
CA ASN A 7 -2.68 10.54 -11.00
C ASN A 7 -4.02 10.07 -11.58
N SER A 8 -4.02 9.06 -12.47
CA SER A 8 -5.24 8.45 -12.99
C SER A 8 -6.05 7.76 -11.87
N HIS A 9 -5.37 6.98 -11.02
CA HIS A 9 -5.97 6.36 -9.86
C HIS A 9 -6.54 7.40 -8.90
N LEU A 10 -5.75 8.42 -8.56
CA LEU A 10 -6.21 9.50 -7.68
C LEU A 10 -7.42 10.23 -8.25
N SER A 11 -7.41 10.56 -9.55
CA SER A 11 -8.55 11.21 -10.20
C SER A 11 -9.80 10.34 -10.14
N THR A 12 -9.66 9.04 -10.43
CA THR A 12 -10.76 8.07 -10.30
C THR A 12 -11.31 8.05 -8.88
N ILE A 13 -10.44 8.00 -7.86
CA ILE A 13 -10.86 7.98 -6.45
C ILE A 13 -11.55 9.30 -6.04
N LEU A 14 -10.94 10.44 -6.36
CA LEU A 14 -11.42 11.77 -5.99
C LEU A 14 -12.79 12.08 -6.62
N TYR A 15 -13.01 11.67 -7.86
CA TYR A 15 -14.24 12.01 -8.59
C TYR A 15 -15.31 10.92 -8.47
N SER A 16 -14.96 9.64 -8.46
CA SER A 16 -15.95 8.55 -8.56
C SER A 16 -16.22 7.76 -7.29
N CYS A 17 -15.27 7.66 -6.34
CA CYS A 17 -15.45 6.87 -5.11
C CYS A 17 -16.07 7.71 -3.99
N ASN A 18 -16.85 7.13 -3.07
CA ASN A 18 -17.59 7.86 -2.01
C ASN A 18 -17.21 7.44 -0.58
N GLU A 19 -16.50 6.32 -0.45
CA GLU A 19 -16.14 5.69 0.80
C GLU A 19 -15.19 6.59 1.60
N TYR A 20 -15.39 6.65 2.92
CA TYR A 20 -14.73 7.63 3.78
C TYR A 20 -13.21 7.43 3.87
N TYR A 21 -12.76 6.18 3.95
CA TYR A 21 -11.35 5.80 4.12
C TYR A 21 -10.68 5.35 2.80
N ILE A 22 -11.29 5.64 1.65
CA ILE A 22 -10.79 5.17 0.35
C ILE A 22 -9.38 5.70 0.05
N LEU A 23 -9.11 6.96 0.41
CA LEU A 23 -7.82 7.61 0.21
C LEU A 23 -6.76 7.02 1.14
N ASP A 24 -7.07 6.86 2.43
CA ASP A 24 -6.18 6.23 3.41
C ASP A 24 -5.81 4.80 2.98
N THR A 25 -6.81 4.03 2.54
CA THR A 25 -6.64 2.66 2.05
C THR A 25 -5.76 2.63 0.81
N TYR A 26 -6.04 3.47 -0.19
CA TYR A 26 -5.25 3.53 -1.41
C TYR A 26 -3.80 3.97 -1.12
N MET A 27 -3.60 5.01 -0.33
CA MET A 27 -2.26 5.48 0.06
C MET A 27 -1.46 4.41 0.77
N ALA A 28 -2.08 3.67 1.70
CA ALA A 28 -1.44 2.55 2.38
C ALA A 28 -1.01 1.46 1.40
N LEU A 29 -1.89 1.07 0.46
CA LEU A 29 -1.60 0.05 -0.56
C LEU A 29 -0.45 0.47 -1.48
N VAL A 30 -0.48 1.71 -1.97
CA VAL A 30 0.62 2.26 -2.78
C VAL A 30 1.91 2.28 -1.98
N HIS A 31 1.85 2.74 -0.74
CA HIS A 31 3.01 2.81 0.13
C HIS A 31 3.65 1.45 0.32
N ILE A 32 2.88 0.38 0.59
CA ILE A 32 3.43 -0.97 0.79
C ILE A 32 3.83 -1.70 -0.51
N SER A 33 3.40 -1.22 -1.69
CA SER A 33 3.71 -1.84 -2.98
C SER A 33 5.16 -1.66 -3.41
N SER A 34 5.77 -2.59 -4.15
CA SER A 34 7.13 -2.46 -4.68
C SER A 34 7.14 -2.60 -6.19
N GLU A 35 7.96 -1.79 -6.86
CA GLU A 35 8.18 -1.93 -8.29
C GLU A 35 9.08 -3.13 -8.57
N VAL A 36 8.58 -4.09 -9.35
CA VAL A 36 9.31 -5.27 -9.81
C VAL A 36 8.96 -5.48 -11.28
N ASN A 37 9.98 -5.48 -12.15
CA ASN A 37 9.81 -5.64 -13.60
C ASN A 37 8.72 -4.70 -14.19
N SER A 38 8.78 -3.42 -13.82
CA SER A 38 7.81 -2.40 -14.24
C SER A 38 6.36 -2.67 -13.82
N LYS A 39 6.11 -3.56 -12.86
CA LYS A 39 4.81 -3.74 -12.21
C LYS A 39 4.89 -3.35 -10.74
N TYR A 40 3.82 -2.73 -10.23
CA TYR A 40 3.73 -2.32 -8.82
C TYR A 40 2.98 -3.37 -8.03
N ILE A 41 3.72 -4.19 -7.27
CA ILE A 41 3.19 -5.39 -6.63
C ILE A 41 3.22 -5.28 -5.10
N ILE A 42 2.17 -5.78 -4.44
CA ILE A 42 2.12 -5.96 -2.99
C ILE A 42 2.52 -7.41 -2.72
N GLN A 43 3.75 -7.59 -2.23
CA GLN A 43 4.36 -8.90 -1.97
C GLN A 43 3.82 -9.54 -0.67
N ASN A 44 2.51 -9.74 -0.60
CA ASN A 44 1.88 -10.47 0.49
C ASN A 44 1.77 -11.97 0.21
N TYR A 45 1.96 -12.38 -1.06
CA TYR A 45 1.82 -13.75 -1.53
C TYR A 45 0.56 -14.40 -0.94
N SER A 46 -0.59 -13.75 -1.13
CA SER A 46 -1.89 -14.28 -0.74
C SER A 46 -2.96 -13.58 -1.59
N ASP A 47 -3.83 -14.37 -2.20
CA ASP A 47 -5.03 -13.91 -2.90
C ASP A 47 -6.15 -13.49 -1.93
N SER A 48 -5.97 -13.76 -0.63
CA SER A 48 -6.93 -13.37 0.39
C SER A 48 -6.92 -11.85 0.61
N LYS A 49 -8.09 -11.23 0.41
CA LYS A 49 -8.34 -9.84 0.81
C LYS A 49 -8.14 -9.63 2.31
N ALA A 50 -8.42 -10.64 3.13
CA ALA A 50 -8.26 -10.53 4.59
C ALA A 50 -6.80 -10.34 4.99
N ASP A 51 -5.87 -11.03 4.31
CA ASP A 51 -4.45 -10.83 4.54
C ASP A 51 -4.01 -9.43 4.11
N LEU A 52 -4.49 -8.93 2.96
CA LEU A 52 -4.21 -7.57 2.52
C LEU A 52 -4.72 -6.52 3.53
N ILE A 53 -5.92 -6.71 4.08
CA ILE A 53 -6.47 -5.85 5.13
C ILE A 53 -5.58 -5.91 6.37
N SER A 54 -5.13 -7.10 6.78
CA SER A 54 -4.28 -7.25 7.97
C SER A 54 -2.95 -6.50 7.88
N LEU A 55 -2.42 -6.31 6.67
CA LEU A 55 -1.17 -5.57 6.44
C LEU A 55 -1.34 -4.06 6.60
N ILE A 56 -2.48 -3.51 6.14
CA ILE A 56 -2.72 -2.06 6.14
C ILE A 56 -3.47 -1.59 7.39
N ARG A 57 -4.35 -2.42 7.93
CA ARG A 57 -5.15 -2.13 9.12
C ARG A 57 -4.24 -2.07 10.33
N ASN A 58 -4.47 -1.09 11.21
CA ASN A 58 -3.69 -0.78 12.40
C ASN A 58 -2.30 -0.17 12.16
N ARG A 59 -1.58 -0.53 11.07
CA ARG A 59 -0.30 0.13 10.72
C ARG A 59 -0.48 1.47 10.03
N TYR A 60 -1.40 1.56 9.08
CA TYR A 60 -1.56 2.74 8.23
C TYR A 60 -3.00 3.28 8.23
N VAL A 61 -3.99 2.40 8.39
CA VAL A 61 -5.41 2.79 8.37
C VAL A 61 -6.07 2.46 9.71
N LYS A 62 -6.48 3.51 10.44
CA LYS A 62 -7.22 3.43 11.70
C LYS A 62 -8.73 3.30 11.45
N ALA A 63 -9.16 2.17 10.89
CA ALA A 63 -10.56 1.91 10.58
C ALA A 63 -10.99 0.46 10.90
N SER A 64 -12.31 0.24 10.96
CA SER A 64 -12.87 -1.09 11.15
C SER A 64 -12.54 -2.01 9.95
N TYR A 65 -12.48 -3.32 10.19
CA TYR A 65 -12.24 -4.31 9.13
C TYR A 65 -13.23 -4.16 7.97
N LYS A 66 -14.53 -4.07 8.28
CA LYS A 66 -15.61 -3.93 7.28
C LYS A 66 -15.43 -2.67 6.43
N THR A 67 -14.99 -1.57 7.05
CA THR A 67 -14.73 -0.31 6.34
C THR A 67 -13.60 -0.44 5.32
N VAL A 68 -12.48 -1.06 5.71
CA VAL A 68 -11.33 -1.28 4.82
C VAL A 68 -11.69 -2.29 3.72
N PHE A 69 -12.43 -3.35 4.06
CA PHE A 69 -12.93 -4.34 3.10
C PHE A 69 -13.80 -3.70 2.01
N ASN A 70 -14.73 -2.81 2.38
CA ASN A 70 -15.55 -2.09 1.41
C ASN A 70 -14.70 -1.20 0.52
N CYS A 71 -13.73 -0.47 1.08
CA CYS A 71 -12.81 0.35 0.28
C CYS A 71 -12.01 -0.50 -0.72
N LEU A 72 -11.52 -1.66 -0.31
CA LEU A 72 -10.82 -2.59 -1.21
C LEU A 72 -11.71 -3.09 -2.34
N ASN A 73 -12.96 -3.45 -2.06
CA ASN A 73 -13.90 -3.86 -3.12
C ASN A 73 -14.10 -2.73 -4.13
N THR A 74 -14.31 -1.49 -3.68
CA THR A 74 -14.42 -0.34 -4.59
C THR A 74 -13.15 -0.15 -5.42
N LEU A 75 -11.96 -0.29 -4.84
CA LEU A 75 -10.70 -0.18 -5.61
C LEU A 75 -10.56 -1.28 -6.67
N ILE A 76 -11.02 -2.50 -6.36
CA ILE A 76 -11.04 -3.63 -7.32
C ILE A 76 -12.04 -3.36 -8.43
N GLU A 77 -13.26 -2.93 -8.09
CA GLU A 77 -14.31 -2.59 -9.07
C GLU A 77 -13.87 -1.47 -10.01
N LYS A 78 -13.11 -0.48 -9.51
CA LYS A 78 -12.50 0.59 -10.31
C LYS A 78 -11.25 0.16 -11.07
N LYS A 79 -10.88 -1.12 -11.03
CA LYS A 79 -9.68 -1.70 -11.66
C LYS A 79 -8.37 -1.05 -11.23
N ILE A 80 -8.32 -0.42 -10.05
CA ILE A 80 -7.11 0.19 -9.49
C ILE A 80 -6.17 -0.88 -8.92
N ILE A 81 -6.74 -1.94 -8.35
CA ILE A 81 -6.02 -3.08 -7.81
C ILE A 81 -6.63 -4.38 -8.31
N SER A 82 -5.79 -5.36 -8.65
CA SER A 82 -6.22 -6.71 -9.02
C SER A 82 -5.21 -7.73 -8.48
N TYR A 83 -5.59 -9.02 -8.48
CA TYR A 83 -4.67 -10.08 -8.13
C TYR A 83 -4.12 -10.72 -9.41
N ASP A 84 -2.80 -10.81 -9.54
CA ASP A 84 -2.13 -11.47 -10.66
C ASP A 84 -1.72 -12.89 -10.23
N ASN A 85 -2.43 -13.90 -10.74
CA ASN A 85 -2.18 -15.31 -10.45
C ASN A 85 -0.78 -15.77 -10.88
N THR A 86 -0.21 -15.18 -11.93
CA THR A 86 1.10 -15.60 -12.46
C THR A 86 2.24 -15.18 -11.53
N ILE A 87 2.10 -14.00 -10.92
CA ILE A 87 3.07 -13.46 -9.95
C ILE A 87 2.73 -13.96 -8.53
N GLY A 88 1.45 -14.29 -8.29
CA GLY A 88 0.93 -14.66 -6.99
C GLY A 88 0.90 -13.47 -6.04
N ALA A 89 0.54 -12.29 -6.53
CA ALA A 89 0.57 -11.03 -5.78
C ALA A 89 -0.53 -10.07 -6.24
N TRP A 90 -0.94 -9.18 -5.34
CA TRP A 90 -1.80 -8.05 -5.69
C TRP A 90 -1.02 -7.00 -6.46
N THR A 91 -1.57 -6.49 -7.54
CA THR A 91 -0.97 -5.51 -8.44
C THR A 91 -1.77 -4.21 -8.42
N LEU A 92 -1.07 -3.09 -8.34
CA LEU A 92 -1.64 -1.78 -8.64
C LEU A 92 -1.51 -1.55 -10.15
N ASN A 93 -2.63 -1.54 -10.85
CA ASN A 93 -2.67 -1.55 -12.30
C ASN A 93 -2.14 -0.24 -12.87
N ASP A 94 -1.49 -0.28 -14.03
CA ASP A 94 -1.12 0.92 -14.80
C ASP A 94 -0.21 1.94 -14.09
N MET A 95 0.33 1.62 -12.91
CA MET A 95 1.20 2.52 -12.14
C MET A 95 2.48 2.85 -12.91
N GLU A 96 2.95 1.97 -13.78
CA GLU A 96 4.08 2.19 -14.70
C GLU A 96 3.84 3.32 -15.69
N ASN A 97 2.58 3.68 -15.96
CA ASN A 97 2.23 4.78 -16.84
C ASN A 97 2.52 6.16 -16.20
N MET A 98 2.79 6.22 -14.90
CA MET A 98 3.06 7.48 -14.20
C MET A 98 4.35 8.18 -14.65
N THR A 99 5.29 7.44 -15.24
CA THR A 99 6.58 7.96 -15.74
C THR A 99 6.67 8.04 -17.25
N LYS A 100 5.62 7.62 -17.99
CA LYS A 100 5.60 7.74 -19.45
C LYS A 100 5.57 9.22 -19.85
N SER A 101 6.44 9.60 -20.80
CA SER A 101 6.42 10.92 -21.41
C SER A 101 5.18 11.08 -22.31
N ALA A 102 4.68 12.31 -22.42
CA ALA A 102 3.55 12.64 -23.29
C ALA A 102 3.82 12.29 -24.78
N ASP A 103 5.09 12.25 -25.17
CA ASP A 103 5.51 11.93 -26.54
C ASP A 103 5.32 10.45 -26.91
N ASN A 104 5.15 9.56 -25.92
CA ASN A 104 4.91 8.14 -26.12
C ASN A 104 3.41 7.77 -26.06
N ALA A 105 2.52 8.76 -25.97
CA ALA A 105 1.08 8.55 -25.91
C ALA A 105 0.53 8.25 -27.31
N ILE A 106 -0.10 7.09 -27.48
CA ILE A 106 -0.68 6.65 -28.75
C ILE A 106 -2.00 7.41 -29.02
N THR A 107 -2.68 7.89 -27.97
CA THR A 107 -3.90 8.69 -28.10
C THR A 107 -3.90 9.96 -27.22
N LEU A 108 -4.70 10.96 -27.61
CA LEU A 108 -4.93 12.19 -26.83
C LEU A 108 -5.57 11.93 -25.45
N GLN A 109 -6.28 10.81 -25.27
CA GLN A 109 -6.84 10.40 -23.97
C GLN A 109 -5.75 9.86 -23.03
N ASP A 110 -4.73 9.17 -23.56
CA ASP A 110 -3.60 8.68 -22.77
C ASP A 110 -2.78 9.83 -22.16
N ASN A 111 -2.71 10.97 -22.86
CA ASN A 111 -2.02 12.17 -22.38
C ASN A 111 -2.69 12.84 -21.17
N ALA A 112 -4.00 12.69 -21.00
CA ALA A 112 -4.75 13.37 -19.94
C ALA A 112 -4.49 12.80 -18.53
N PHE A 113 -3.88 11.63 -18.43
CA PHE A 113 -3.75 10.89 -17.16
C PHE A 113 -2.33 10.43 -16.84
N THR A 114 -1.31 11.03 -17.48
CA THR A 114 0.10 10.79 -17.12
C THR A 114 0.50 11.58 -15.88
N GLY A 115 1.53 11.11 -15.17
CA GLY A 115 2.10 11.79 -14.01
C GLY A 115 1.75 11.17 -12.66
N TYR A 116 2.36 11.74 -11.62
CA TYR A 116 2.30 11.19 -10.28
C TYR A 116 2.14 12.28 -9.22
N THR A 117 1.66 11.87 -8.06
CA THR A 117 1.67 12.64 -6.81
C THR A 117 2.57 11.94 -5.81
N LYS A 118 3.45 12.67 -5.16
CA LYS A 118 4.38 12.11 -4.19
C LYS A 118 3.65 11.77 -2.89
N ILE A 119 4.00 10.64 -2.31
CA ILE A 119 3.51 10.25 -0.99
C ILE A 119 4.27 11.08 0.06
N ARG A 120 3.52 11.83 0.87
CA ARG A 120 4.06 12.71 1.91
C ARG A 120 3.89 12.06 3.28
N SER A 121 4.82 12.33 4.20
CA SER A 121 4.76 11.83 5.58
C SER A 121 3.49 12.25 6.31
N PHE A 122 3.03 13.47 6.02
CA PHE A 122 1.77 14.02 6.51
C PHE A 122 0.56 13.10 6.28
N PHE A 123 0.51 12.31 5.20
CA PHE A 123 -0.63 11.43 4.91
C PHE A 123 -0.79 10.26 5.90
N PHE A 124 0.22 10.00 6.73
CA PHE A 124 0.20 8.94 7.73
C PHE A 124 0.17 9.46 9.17
N THR A 125 -0.07 10.76 9.36
CA THR A 125 -0.22 11.34 10.70
C THR A 125 -1.62 11.12 11.25
N ASP A 126 -1.75 11.21 12.57
CA ASP A 126 -3.05 11.18 13.26
C ASP A 126 -3.92 12.36 12.86
N GLU A 127 -3.29 13.51 12.61
CA GLU A 127 -3.98 14.70 12.13
C GLU A 127 -4.68 14.42 10.80
N PHE A 128 -3.96 13.91 9.79
CA PHE A 128 -4.58 13.54 8.51
C PHE A 128 -5.62 12.44 8.68
N SER A 129 -5.31 11.39 9.45
CA SER A 129 -6.21 10.25 9.67
C SER A 129 -7.58 10.68 10.21
N ASN A 130 -7.60 11.66 11.12
CA ASN A 130 -8.81 12.17 11.77
C ASN A 130 -9.58 13.23 10.95
N MET A 131 -9.05 13.66 9.80
CA MET A 131 -9.74 14.60 8.92
C MET A 131 -11.00 13.99 8.28
N LYS A 132 -11.94 14.85 7.91
CA LYS A 132 -13.13 14.42 7.16
C LYS A 132 -12.75 13.97 5.76
N ALA A 133 -13.48 13.01 5.19
CA ALA A 133 -13.22 12.54 3.83
C ALA A 133 -13.17 13.68 2.78
N ARG A 134 -13.99 14.73 2.93
CA ARG A 134 -13.96 15.92 2.05
C ARG A 134 -12.70 16.77 2.22
N GLU A 135 -12.22 16.90 3.45
CA GLU A 135 -10.98 17.60 3.80
C GLU A 135 -9.78 16.84 3.22
N LYS A 136 -9.74 15.51 3.40
CA LYS A 136 -8.72 14.63 2.80
C LYS A 136 -8.67 14.76 1.28
N ARG A 137 -9.83 14.74 0.60
CA ARG A 137 -9.93 14.93 -0.85
C ARG A 137 -9.30 16.24 -1.33
N LEU A 138 -9.58 17.33 -0.62
CA LEU A 138 -8.99 18.63 -0.94
C LEU A 138 -7.47 18.60 -0.80
N ILE A 139 -6.95 18.05 0.31
CA ILE A 139 -5.51 17.97 0.55
C ILE A 139 -4.80 17.13 -0.50
N VAL A 140 -5.38 15.99 -0.88
CA VAL A 140 -4.82 15.15 -1.94
C VAL A 140 -4.84 15.86 -3.28
N TYR A 141 -5.92 16.59 -3.59
CA TYR A 141 -5.98 17.39 -4.80
C TYR A 141 -4.95 18.54 -4.80
N MET A 142 -4.74 19.20 -3.65
CA MET A 142 -3.68 20.19 -3.49
C MET A 142 -2.29 19.58 -3.71
N ALA A 143 -2.05 18.37 -3.20
CA ALA A 143 -0.83 17.63 -3.45
C ALA A 143 -0.64 17.35 -4.95
N GLN A 144 -1.67 16.88 -5.66
CA GLN A 144 -1.65 16.69 -7.12
C GLN A 144 -1.27 17.97 -7.86
N LEU A 145 -1.86 19.11 -7.47
CA LEU A 145 -1.55 20.41 -8.05
C LEU A 145 -0.11 20.83 -7.76
N SER A 146 0.40 20.65 -6.55
CA SER A 146 1.77 21.04 -6.17
C SER A 146 2.86 20.20 -6.86
N ASP A 147 2.57 18.94 -7.19
CA ASP A 147 3.52 18.01 -7.83
C ASP A 147 3.51 18.12 -9.37
N SER A 148 2.52 18.81 -9.94
CA SER A 148 2.45 19.03 -11.39
C SER A 148 3.55 19.98 -11.85
N LYS A 149 4.29 19.60 -12.91
CA LYS A 149 5.39 20.41 -13.49
C LYS A 149 4.92 21.74 -14.08
N ALA A 150 3.66 21.82 -14.52
CA ALA A 150 3.08 23.02 -15.14
C ALA A 150 2.34 23.90 -14.11
N SER A 151 2.54 23.66 -12.82
CA SER A 151 1.74 24.25 -11.76
C SER A 151 2.26 25.61 -11.31
N GLU A 152 1.38 26.59 -11.21
CA GLU A 152 1.66 27.85 -10.52
C GLU A 152 1.63 27.69 -8.98
N PHE A 153 1.24 26.52 -8.48
CA PHE A 153 0.97 26.28 -7.05
C PHE A 153 2.18 25.83 -6.23
N HIS A 154 3.41 26.09 -6.69
CA HIS A 154 4.63 25.72 -5.96
C HIS A 154 4.82 26.53 -4.66
N ASN A 155 4.34 27.78 -4.63
CA ASN A 155 4.54 28.70 -3.50
C ASN A 155 3.26 29.01 -2.70
N GLY A 156 2.14 28.35 -3.02
CA GLY A 156 0.84 28.61 -2.40
C GLY A 156 -0.31 28.17 -3.29
N PHE A 157 -1.51 28.13 -2.74
CA PHE A 157 -2.72 27.73 -3.43
C PHE A 157 -3.64 28.93 -3.61
N SER A 158 -4.11 29.13 -4.84
CA SER A 158 -5.20 30.05 -5.15
C SER A 158 -6.43 29.25 -5.60
N MET A 159 -7.56 29.53 -4.97
CA MET A 159 -8.81 28.83 -5.21
C MET A 159 -9.88 29.82 -5.65
N ASN A 160 -10.55 29.54 -6.75
CA ASN A 160 -11.71 30.30 -7.20
C ASN A 160 -12.92 29.36 -7.36
N LEU A 161 -13.90 29.50 -6.47
CA LEU A 161 -15.13 28.70 -6.48
C LEU A 161 -16.17 29.15 -7.51
N LEU A 162 -15.98 30.33 -8.13
CA LEU A 162 -16.88 30.84 -9.18
C LEU A 162 -16.52 30.33 -10.58
N LYS A 163 -15.30 29.79 -10.76
CA LYS A 163 -14.83 29.28 -12.05
C LYS A 163 -15.77 28.19 -12.57
N HIS A 164 -16.19 28.30 -13.84
CA HIS A 164 -16.97 27.25 -14.49
C HIS A 164 -16.20 25.93 -14.46
N ASN A 165 -16.89 24.82 -14.17
CA ASN A 165 -16.26 23.49 -14.00
C ASN A 165 -15.08 23.45 -13.02
N SER A 166 -15.09 24.28 -11.96
CA SER A 166 -14.04 24.32 -10.94
C SER A 166 -13.69 22.92 -10.41
N GLY A 167 -12.41 22.54 -10.54
CA GLY A 167 -11.90 21.28 -10.00
C GLY A 167 -12.15 21.14 -8.51
N TRP A 168 -12.06 22.25 -7.77
CA TRP A 168 -12.35 22.32 -6.33
C TRP A 168 -13.77 21.86 -5.99
N LEU A 169 -14.78 22.27 -6.77
CA LEU A 169 -16.17 21.86 -6.57
C LEU A 169 -16.38 20.38 -6.92
N LYS A 170 -15.70 19.87 -7.96
CA LYS A 170 -15.73 18.45 -8.33
C LYS A 170 -15.15 17.57 -7.22
N VAL A 171 -14.01 17.95 -6.66
CA VAL A 171 -13.34 17.24 -5.55
C VAL A 171 -14.18 17.25 -4.28
N LEU A 172 -14.83 18.39 -3.99
CA LEU A 172 -15.77 18.51 -2.87
C LEU A 172 -17.12 17.80 -3.10
N LYS A 173 -17.37 17.32 -4.33
CA LYS A 173 -18.62 16.68 -4.75
C LYS A 173 -19.86 17.52 -4.44
N THR A 174 -19.79 18.82 -4.73
CA THR A 174 -20.90 19.75 -4.51
C THR A 174 -21.06 20.74 -5.65
N LYS A 175 -22.31 21.02 -6.01
CA LYS A 175 -22.65 22.12 -6.92
C LYS A 175 -22.86 23.45 -6.17
N CYS A 176 -23.07 23.40 -4.85
CA CYS A 176 -23.37 24.57 -4.04
C CYS A 176 -22.09 25.30 -3.64
N ARG A 177 -21.89 26.49 -4.22
CA ARG A 177 -20.70 27.33 -3.97
C ARG A 177 -20.63 27.85 -2.54
N TYR A 178 -21.76 28.15 -1.92
CA TYR A 178 -21.83 28.60 -0.51
C TYR A 178 -21.42 27.50 0.46
N TYR A 179 -21.87 26.27 0.20
CA TYR A 179 -21.46 25.12 0.98
C TYR A 179 -19.96 24.84 0.83
N ALA A 180 -19.44 24.92 -0.40
CA ALA A 180 -18.01 24.80 -0.65
C ALA A 180 -17.22 25.88 0.09
N LYS A 181 -17.66 27.15 -0.01
CA LYS A 181 -17.09 28.29 0.70
C LYS A 181 -17.00 28.01 2.21
N TYR A 182 -18.12 27.66 2.85
CA TYR A 182 -18.17 27.32 4.26
C TYR A 182 -17.22 26.17 4.62
N THR A 183 -17.12 25.15 3.76
CA THR A 183 -16.24 24.00 3.99
C THR A 183 -14.77 24.42 3.97
N ILE A 184 -14.37 25.31 3.06
CA ILE A 184 -12.99 25.83 2.97
C ILE A 184 -12.68 26.73 4.17
N GLU A 185 -13.54 27.68 4.50
CA GLU A 185 -13.36 28.56 5.67
C GLU A 185 -13.21 27.72 6.95
N LYS A 186 -14.06 26.70 7.12
CA LYS A 186 -13.96 25.79 8.27
C LYS A 186 -12.69 24.96 8.29
N LEU A 187 -12.21 24.50 7.13
CA LEU A 187 -10.94 23.76 7.02
C LEU A 187 -9.76 24.65 7.45
N LEU A 188 -9.66 25.85 6.88
CA LEU A 188 -8.57 26.79 7.15
C LEU A 188 -8.55 27.22 8.63
N ASN A 189 -9.73 27.48 9.21
CA ASN A 189 -9.84 27.84 10.62
C ASN A 189 -9.54 26.67 11.57
N LYS A 190 -10.01 25.45 11.24
CA LYS A 190 -9.80 24.28 12.11
C LYS A 190 -8.35 23.84 12.14
N TYR A 191 -7.64 23.96 11.02
CA TYR A 191 -6.25 23.54 10.88
C TYR A 191 -5.34 24.75 10.61
N SER A 192 -5.48 25.80 11.41
CA SER A 192 -4.71 27.05 11.27
C SER A 192 -3.19 26.86 11.40
N ASP A 193 -2.77 25.83 12.13
CA ASP A 193 -1.35 25.50 12.29
C ASP A 193 -0.78 24.83 11.02
N LEU A 194 -1.65 24.20 10.24
CA LEU A 194 -1.31 23.52 8.98
C LEU A 194 -1.40 24.47 7.77
N PHE A 195 -2.30 25.46 7.82
CA PHE A 195 -2.56 26.39 6.73
C PHE A 195 -2.27 27.83 7.13
N LYS A 196 -1.39 28.49 6.36
CA LYS A 196 -1.20 29.94 6.43
C LYS A 196 -2.20 30.60 5.48
N ASP A 197 -3.32 31.07 6.01
CA ASP A 197 -4.36 31.75 5.22
C ASP A 197 -3.94 33.18 4.86
N THR A 198 -3.88 33.48 3.56
CA THR A 198 -3.58 34.81 2.99
C THR A 198 -4.76 35.33 2.16
N SER A 199 -5.95 34.77 2.36
CA SER A 199 -7.12 35.05 1.54
C SER A 199 -7.61 36.48 1.68
N GLU A 200 -7.43 37.11 2.84
CA GLU A 200 -7.87 38.49 3.05
C GLU A 200 -7.01 39.48 2.26
N ASP A 201 -5.69 39.40 2.41
CA ASP A 201 -4.74 40.20 1.63
C ASP A 201 -4.94 40.02 0.12
N PHE A 202 -5.19 38.77 -0.31
CA PHE A 202 -5.50 38.46 -1.70
C PHE A 202 -6.79 39.13 -2.18
N ARG A 203 -7.85 39.13 -1.35
CA ARG A 203 -9.14 39.76 -1.68
C ARG A 203 -9.05 41.29 -1.70
N GLN A 204 -8.23 41.89 -0.84
CA GLN A 204 -8.00 43.35 -0.84
C GLN A 204 -7.34 43.83 -2.15
N ARG A 205 -6.43 43.04 -2.71
CA ARG A 205 -5.75 43.36 -3.98
C ARG A 205 -6.56 43.04 -5.24
N ASP A 206 -7.70 42.36 -5.10
CA ASP A 206 -8.56 41.97 -6.22
C ASP A 206 -9.55 43.09 -6.57
N TYR A 207 -9.65 43.45 -7.85
CA TYR A 207 -10.57 44.49 -8.35
C TYR A 207 -12.01 43.97 -8.61
N SER A 208 -12.28 42.68 -8.43
CA SER A 208 -13.62 42.09 -8.61
C SER A 208 -14.62 42.64 -7.59
N PRO A 209 -15.95 42.60 -7.84
CA PRO A 209 -16.95 42.98 -6.83
C PRO A 209 -16.88 42.14 -5.55
N ASP A 210 -17.16 42.71 -4.37
CA ASP A 210 -17.05 42.02 -3.07
C ASP A 210 -17.89 40.73 -2.98
N ARG A 211 -19.06 40.73 -3.63
CA ARG A 211 -19.92 39.54 -3.78
C ARG A 211 -19.19 38.36 -4.44
N ASN A 212 -18.18 38.63 -5.26
CA ASN A 212 -17.36 37.64 -5.93
C ASN A 212 -16.06 37.35 -5.16
N LYS A 213 -15.43 38.37 -4.57
CA LYS A 213 -14.19 38.24 -3.79
C LYS A 213 -14.31 37.18 -2.71
N LYS A 214 -15.44 37.11 -2.01
CA LYS A 214 -15.70 36.13 -0.94
C LYS A 214 -15.64 34.65 -1.35
N PHE A 215 -15.57 34.33 -2.64
CA PHE A 215 -15.44 32.97 -3.16
C PHE A 215 -14.02 32.64 -3.67
N LYS A 216 -13.08 33.57 -3.47
CA LYS A 216 -11.68 33.41 -3.80
C LYS A 216 -10.86 33.26 -2.52
N PHE A 217 -9.99 32.27 -2.50
CA PHE A 217 -9.12 31.97 -1.36
C PHE A 217 -7.67 31.93 -1.83
N SER A 218 -6.77 32.29 -0.93
CA SER A 218 -5.32 32.17 -1.10
C SER A 218 -4.73 31.67 0.21
N PHE A 219 -3.94 30.61 0.17
CA PHE A 219 -3.33 30.06 1.39
C PHE A 219 -2.12 29.19 1.06
N TYR A 220 -1.27 28.96 2.05
CA TYR A 220 -0.08 28.11 1.93
C TYR A 220 -0.16 26.92 2.91
N CYS A 221 0.28 25.74 2.48
CA CYS A 221 0.37 24.55 3.34
C CYS A 221 1.83 24.04 3.34
N PRO A 222 2.62 24.33 4.39
CA PRO A 222 4.03 23.89 4.48
C PRO A 222 4.19 22.37 4.39
N SER A 223 3.22 21.61 4.90
CA SER A 223 3.25 20.14 4.89
C SER A 223 3.12 19.52 3.50
N LEU A 224 2.80 20.32 2.47
CA LEU A 224 2.74 19.87 1.08
C LEU A 224 3.95 20.29 0.24
N ASP A 225 4.90 21.03 0.82
CA ASP A 225 6.09 21.53 0.12
C ASP A 225 6.97 20.39 -0.40
N THR A 226 7.37 20.47 -1.67
CA THR A 226 8.08 19.41 -2.38
C THR A 226 9.58 19.35 -2.11
N ARG A 227 10.13 20.34 -1.40
CA ARG A 227 11.59 20.48 -1.16
C ARG A 227 12.16 19.55 -0.08
N LYS A 228 11.32 18.89 0.75
CA LYS A 228 11.75 18.11 1.94
C LYS A 228 11.79 16.58 1.76
N LEU A 229 11.54 16.06 0.56
CA LEU A 229 10.91 14.74 0.41
C LEU A 229 11.81 13.50 0.52
N GLU A 230 13.11 13.57 0.27
CA GLU A 230 13.90 12.32 0.19
C GLU A 230 14.21 11.75 1.58
N GLU A 231 14.60 12.59 2.54
CA GLU A 231 14.83 12.20 3.94
C GLU A 231 13.52 11.77 4.63
N ASP A 232 12.43 12.51 4.41
CA ASP A 232 11.09 12.19 4.92
C ASP A 232 10.64 10.76 4.55
N THR A 233 10.97 10.29 3.34
CA THR A 233 10.60 8.93 2.91
C THR A 233 11.40 7.83 3.58
N ILE A 234 12.66 8.09 3.94
CA ILE A 234 13.52 7.13 4.66
C ILE A 234 13.03 7.02 6.10
N GLU A 235 12.76 8.16 6.74
CA GLU A 235 12.26 8.21 8.11
C GLU A 235 10.91 7.52 8.25
N LEU A 236 9.99 7.76 7.32
CA LEU A 236 8.67 7.14 7.36
C LEU A 236 8.75 5.61 7.28
N VAL A 237 9.60 5.06 6.39
CA VAL A 237 9.79 3.60 6.29
C VAL A 237 10.35 3.03 7.59
N LYS A 238 11.29 3.74 8.23
CA LYS A 238 11.89 3.35 9.51
C LYS A 238 10.84 3.36 10.62
N LEU A 239 10.06 4.44 10.75
CA LEU A 239 9.01 4.57 11.77
C LEU A 239 7.91 3.52 11.61
N ALA A 240 7.51 3.20 10.39
CA ALA A 240 6.49 2.20 10.14
C ALA A 240 6.97 0.74 10.38
N ASN A 241 8.29 0.49 10.38
CA ASN A 241 8.87 -0.86 10.41
C ASN A 241 10.09 -0.94 11.35
N ILE A 242 9.95 -0.43 12.58
CA ILE A 242 11.05 -0.34 13.56
C ILE A 242 11.66 -1.71 13.87
N LYS A 243 10.82 -2.74 14.05
CA LYS A 243 11.27 -4.10 14.38
C LYS A 243 12.11 -4.70 13.25
N GLU A 244 11.63 -4.58 12.02
CA GLU A 244 12.33 -5.04 10.82
C GLU A 244 13.63 -4.28 10.60
N TYR A 245 13.62 -2.96 10.82
CA TYR A 245 14.82 -2.12 10.75
C TYR A 245 15.89 -2.57 11.74
N ASN A 246 15.53 -2.75 13.01
CA ASN A 246 16.46 -3.19 14.06
C ASN A 246 17.06 -4.56 13.73
N MET A 247 16.23 -5.53 13.33
CA MET A 247 16.70 -6.86 12.93
C MET A 247 17.71 -6.80 11.78
N ILE A 248 17.46 -5.97 10.76
CA ILE A 248 18.41 -5.81 9.64
C ILE A 248 19.72 -5.20 10.13
N MET A 249 19.66 -4.14 10.96
CA MET A 249 20.85 -3.48 11.48
C MET A 249 21.70 -4.43 12.35
N ASP A 250 21.06 -5.25 13.18
CA ASP A 250 21.74 -6.23 14.02
C ASP A 250 22.45 -7.29 13.17
N LYS A 251 21.79 -7.79 12.12
CA LYS A 251 22.37 -8.78 11.20
C LYS A 251 23.49 -8.20 10.35
N LEU A 252 23.39 -6.95 9.90
CA LEU A 252 24.45 -6.25 9.18
C LEU A 252 25.68 -6.04 10.07
N LYS A 253 25.46 -5.62 11.32
CA LYS A 253 26.53 -5.44 12.31
C LYS A 253 27.24 -6.76 12.61
N PHE A 254 26.50 -7.84 12.83
CA PHE A 254 27.06 -9.16 13.08
C PHE A 254 27.87 -9.70 11.88
N ALA A 255 27.43 -9.40 10.66
CA ALA A 255 28.09 -9.86 9.44
C ALA A 255 29.22 -8.93 8.95
N GLU A 256 29.49 -7.83 9.66
CA GLU A 256 30.46 -6.78 9.28
C GLU A 256 30.21 -6.19 7.89
N VAL A 257 28.93 -6.07 7.51
CA VAL A 257 28.49 -5.51 6.23
C VAL A 257 28.06 -4.08 6.42
N THR A 258 28.53 -3.18 5.54
CA THR A 258 28.09 -1.78 5.51
C THR A 258 27.19 -1.53 4.31
N LEU A 259 26.01 -0.97 4.55
CA LEU A 259 25.05 -0.58 3.51
C LEU A 259 24.70 0.90 3.65
N SER A 260 24.47 1.57 2.53
CA SER A 260 23.94 2.93 2.53
C SER A 260 22.52 2.97 3.12
N LYS A 261 22.11 4.12 3.68
CA LYS A 261 20.75 4.32 4.23
C LYS A 261 19.65 3.90 3.24
N LYS A 262 19.86 4.20 1.95
CA LYS A 262 18.96 3.84 0.85
C LYS A 262 18.85 2.32 0.65
N LEU A 263 19.97 1.59 0.71
CA LEU A 263 19.97 0.13 0.58
C LEU A 263 19.31 -0.53 1.79
N VAL A 264 19.60 -0.06 3.01
CA VAL A 264 18.91 -0.53 4.23
C VAL A 264 17.41 -0.33 4.12
N MET A 265 16.97 0.83 3.62
CA MET A 265 15.57 1.11 3.37
C MET A 265 14.96 0.13 2.34
N HIS A 266 15.63 -0.13 1.20
CA HIS A 266 15.16 -1.13 0.24
C HIS A 266 15.05 -2.53 0.84
N PHE A 267 15.95 -2.87 1.76
CA PHE A 267 15.96 -4.15 2.45
C PHE A 267 14.76 -4.27 3.42
N VAL A 268 14.54 -3.27 4.27
CA VAL A 268 13.35 -3.20 5.15
C VAL A 268 12.07 -3.35 4.34
N ARG A 269 11.99 -2.65 3.20
CA ARG A 269 10.84 -2.68 2.28
C ARG A 269 10.58 -4.06 1.67
N ALA A 270 11.60 -4.89 1.51
CA ALA A 270 11.43 -6.22 0.92
C ALA A 270 10.80 -7.22 1.90
N ILE A 271 11.00 -7.02 3.21
CA ILE A 271 10.57 -7.97 4.24
C ILE A 271 9.34 -7.52 5.02
N SER A 272 9.00 -6.23 5.00
CA SER A 272 7.94 -5.62 5.82
C SER A 272 6.57 -6.26 5.68
N ASN A 273 6.27 -6.75 4.47
CA ASN A 273 4.97 -7.27 4.08
C ASN A 273 4.83 -8.78 4.30
N ILE A 274 5.91 -9.46 4.68
CA ILE A 274 5.90 -10.88 5.04
C ILE A 274 5.20 -11.01 6.40
N LYS A 275 4.31 -11.99 6.56
CA LYS A 275 3.54 -12.18 7.79
C LYS A 275 4.38 -12.90 8.85
N GLU A 276 5.01 -14.00 8.47
CA GLU A 276 5.78 -14.86 9.36
C GLU A 276 7.17 -14.31 9.66
N TRP A 277 7.48 -14.13 10.94
CA TRP A 277 8.75 -13.55 11.38
C TRP A 277 9.98 -14.39 10.98
N PHE A 278 9.89 -15.73 11.12
CA PHE A 278 11.00 -16.63 10.75
C PHE A 278 11.33 -16.56 9.25
N ILE A 279 10.35 -16.28 8.38
CA ILE A 279 10.58 -16.08 6.95
C ILE A 279 11.36 -14.78 6.72
N LYS A 280 11.02 -13.71 7.45
CA LYS A 280 11.78 -12.45 7.41
C LYS A 280 13.23 -12.68 7.79
N GLU A 281 13.48 -13.37 8.89
CA GLU A 281 14.83 -13.69 9.35
C GLU A 281 15.63 -14.49 8.32
N ARG A 282 15.03 -15.52 7.71
CA ARG A 282 15.67 -16.31 6.65
C ARG A 282 16.01 -15.47 5.43
N VAL A 283 15.08 -14.65 4.96
CA VAL A 283 15.32 -13.74 3.81
C VAL A 283 16.44 -12.75 4.13
N VAL A 284 16.43 -12.16 5.34
CA VAL A 284 17.48 -11.23 5.77
C VAL A 284 18.83 -11.93 5.79
N GLN A 285 18.91 -13.12 6.37
CA GLN A 285 20.16 -13.87 6.45
C GLN A 285 20.74 -14.15 5.06
N LEU A 286 19.90 -14.58 4.09
CA LEU A 286 20.34 -14.86 2.72
C LEU A 286 20.91 -13.61 2.03
N ILE A 287 20.22 -12.48 2.14
CA ILE A 287 20.65 -11.23 1.50
C ILE A 287 21.92 -10.67 2.18
N VAL A 288 21.98 -10.70 3.52
CA VAL A 288 23.19 -10.27 4.27
C VAL A 288 24.38 -11.16 3.93
N ASN A 289 24.20 -12.48 3.83
CA ASN A 289 25.28 -13.40 3.45
C ASN A 289 25.80 -13.10 2.04
N LYS A 290 24.92 -12.77 1.08
CA LYS A 290 25.37 -12.37 -0.26
C LYS A 290 26.18 -11.08 -0.22
N TYR A 291 25.76 -10.08 0.57
CA TYR A 291 26.54 -8.86 0.75
C TYR A 291 27.89 -9.10 1.45
N ARG A 292 27.92 -9.96 2.47
CA ARG A 292 29.17 -10.37 3.12
C ARG A 292 30.10 -11.05 2.12
N ALA A 293 29.59 -11.92 1.26
CA ALA A 293 30.38 -12.55 0.20
C ALA A 293 30.95 -11.54 -0.80
N ILE A 294 30.22 -10.47 -1.10
CA ILE A 294 30.70 -9.40 -2.00
C ILE A 294 31.75 -8.54 -1.30
N GLN A 295 31.47 -8.05 -0.10
CA GLN A 295 32.32 -7.05 0.58
C GLN A 295 33.54 -7.68 1.26
N VAL A 296 33.37 -8.84 1.91
CA VAL A 296 34.43 -9.50 2.67
C VAL A 296 35.17 -10.50 1.79
N TYR A 297 34.44 -11.39 1.11
CA TYR A 297 35.05 -12.46 0.30
C TYR A 297 35.27 -12.10 -1.17
N HIS A 298 35.05 -10.84 -1.57
CA HIS A 298 35.37 -10.30 -2.90
C HIS A 298 34.73 -11.10 -4.07
N SER A 299 33.53 -11.65 -3.84
CA SER A 299 32.76 -12.37 -4.86
C SER A 299 32.54 -11.53 -6.11
N ARG A 300 32.83 -12.10 -7.30
CA ARG A 300 32.67 -11.44 -8.61
C ARG A 300 31.21 -11.16 -8.99
N GLU A 301 30.26 -11.90 -8.42
CA GLU A 301 28.83 -11.69 -8.65
C GLU A 301 28.26 -10.60 -7.74
N ASN A 302 28.06 -9.41 -8.32
CA ASN A 302 27.47 -8.28 -7.61
C ASN A 302 25.94 -8.22 -7.73
N ILE A 303 25.26 -7.60 -6.76
CA ILE A 303 23.82 -7.34 -6.80
C ILE A 303 23.59 -6.09 -7.66
N LYS A 304 23.09 -6.28 -8.90
CA LYS A 304 22.75 -5.17 -9.81
C LYS A 304 21.61 -4.28 -9.28
N SER A 305 20.61 -4.90 -8.65
CA SER A 305 19.45 -4.22 -8.07
C SER A 305 18.97 -4.97 -6.84
N LEU A 306 19.10 -4.34 -5.66
CA LEU A 306 18.66 -4.93 -4.40
C LEU A 306 17.15 -5.23 -4.38
N PRO A 307 16.25 -4.34 -4.84
CA PRO A 307 14.82 -4.65 -4.91
C PRO A 307 14.50 -5.91 -5.74
N ALA A 308 15.14 -6.07 -6.90
CA ALA A 308 14.93 -7.23 -7.76
C ALA A 308 15.48 -8.52 -7.13
N TYR A 309 16.69 -8.45 -6.58
CA TYR A 309 17.31 -9.59 -5.90
C TYR A 309 16.50 -10.02 -4.67
N ALA A 310 16.09 -9.07 -3.83
CA ALA A 310 15.29 -9.35 -2.64
C ALA A 310 13.93 -9.95 -3.02
N ALA A 311 13.26 -9.44 -4.06
CA ALA A 311 12.01 -10.02 -4.54
C ALA A 311 12.17 -11.49 -4.99
N ALA A 312 13.28 -11.82 -5.67
CA ALA A 312 13.58 -13.19 -6.09
C ALA A 312 13.83 -14.11 -4.89
N VAL A 313 14.61 -13.65 -3.91
CA VAL A 313 14.89 -14.40 -2.66
C VAL A 313 13.59 -14.63 -1.88
N VAL A 314 12.78 -13.59 -1.68
CA VAL A 314 11.49 -13.70 -0.98
C VAL A 314 10.58 -14.69 -1.70
N LYS A 315 10.46 -14.60 -3.04
CA LYS A 315 9.65 -15.52 -3.84
C LYS A 315 10.10 -16.98 -3.65
N ALA A 316 11.41 -17.24 -3.68
CA ALA A 316 11.96 -18.58 -3.49
C ALA A 316 11.63 -19.14 -2.09
N VAL A 317 11.94 -18.38 -1.03
CA VAL A 317 11.71 -18.80 0.36
C VAL A 317 10.22 -19.02 0.65
N VAL A 318 9.34 -18.13 0.17
CA VAL A 318 7.90 -18.27 0.35
C VAL A 318 7.35 -19.47 -0.42
N LYS A 319 7.87 -19.75 -1.62
CA LYS A 319 7.49 -20.94 -2.41
C LYS A 319 7.89 -22.22 -1.68
N GLU A 320 9.12 -22.30 -1.18
CA GLU A 320 9.60 -23.43 -0.37
C GLU A 320 8.70 -23.64 0.86
N TYR A 321 8.38 -22.57 1.58
CA TYR A 321 7.50 -22.64 2.76
C TYR A 321 6.09 -23.13 2.42
N ARG A 322 5.50 -22.65 1.32
CA ARG A 322 4.19 -23.11 0.85
C ARG A 322 4.20 -24.58 0.46
N GLN A 323 5.25 -25.03 -0.24
CA GLN A 323 5.44 -26.44 -0.59
C GLN A 323 5.53 -27.30 0.67
N PHE A 324 6.36 -26.89 1.64
CA PHE A 324 6.47 -27.55 2.93
C PHE A 324 5.12 -27.65 3.66
N LYS A 325 4.36 -26.55 3.71
CA LYS A 325 3.02 -26.54 4.34
C LYS A 325 2.05 -27.50 3.63
N SER A 326 2.07 -27.54 2.30
CA SER A 326 1.23 -28.47 1.53
C SER A 326 1.64 -29.94 1.75
N SER A 327 2.94 -30.22 1.85
CA SER A 327 3.45 -31.56 2.14
C SER A 327 3.02 -32.04 3.53
N ILE A 328 3.09 -31.19 4.55
CA ILE A 328 2.59 -31.51 5.90
C ILE A 328 1.08 -31.77 5.88
N SER A 329 0.28 -30.95 5.18
CA SER A 329 -1.16 -31.19 5.10
C SER A 329 -1.48 -32.51 4.40
N LEU A 330 -0.73 -32.86 3.35
CA LEU A 330 -0.88 -34.13 2.65
C LEU A 330 -0.45 -35.31 3.52
N GLU A 331 0.63 -35.20 4.29
CA GLU A 331 1.04 -36.23 5.26
C GLU A 331 0.01 -36.41 6.39
N ASN A 332 -0.60 -35.33 6.87
CA ASN A 332 -1.65 -35.39 7.88
C ASN A 332 -2.95 -36.00 7.33
N VAL A 333 -3.32 -35.69 6.07
CA VAL A 333 -4.45 -36.33 5.38
C VAL A 333 -4.15 -37.82 5.15
N LYS A 334 -2.95 -38.17 4.69
CA LYS A 334 -2.52 -39.57 4.55
C LYS A 334 -2.53 -40.32 5.89
N LYS A 335 -2.16 -39.69 7.00
CA LYS A 335 -2.30 -40.30 8.34
C LYS A 335 -3.75 -40.57 8.71
N TYR A 336 -4.67 -39.69 8.31
CA TYR A 336 -6.10 -39.89 8.48
C TYR A 336 -6.63 -41.02 7.58
N GLU A 337 -6.27 -41.04 6.29
CA GLU A 337 -6.66 -42.11 5.36
C GLU A 337 -6.08 -43.48 5.77
N VAL A 338 -4.85 -43.53 6.28
CA VAL A 338 -4.25 -44.76 6.84
C VAL A 338 -4.95 -45.14 8.14
N GLY A 339 -5.37 -44.17 8.97
CA GLY A 339 -6.18 -44.41 10.16
C GLY A 339 -7.56 -44.97 9.84
N GLU A 340 -8.21 -44.47 8.79
CA GLU A 340 -9.48 -45.01 8.29
C GLU A 340 -9.29 -46.41 7.69
N TYR A 341 -8.24 -46.67 6.90
CA TYR A 341 -7.92 -48.01 6.41
C TYR A 341 -7.63 -49.01 7.55
N PHE A 342 -6.98 -48.58 8.63
CA PHE A 342 -6.77 -49.43 9.81
C PHE A 342 -8.08 -49.68 10.58
N MET A 343 -8.97 -48.69 10.67
CA MET A 343 -10.28 -48.86 11.30
C MET A 343 -11.21 -49.74 10.46
N GLU A 344 -11.23 -49.59 9.12
CA GLU A 344 -11.99 -50.46 8.20
C GLU A 344 -11.45 -51.90 8.17
N TYR A 345 -10.13 -52.08 8.31
CA TYR A 345 -9.51 -53.41 8.39
C TYR A 345 -9.76 -54.10 9.74
N ILE A 346 -9.89 -53.33 10.83
CA ILE A 346 -10.30 -53.84 12.14
C ILE A 346 -11.80 -54.16 12.15
N ASP A 347 -12.67 -53.29 11.63
CA ASP A 347 -14.13 -53.52 11.62
C ASP A 347 -14.56 -54.70 10.73
N ASN A 348 -13.82 -54.99 9.65
CA ASN A 348 -14.09 -56.15 8.80
C ASN A 348 -13.57 -57.47 9.38
N ASN A 349 -12.43 -57.48 10.08
CA ASN A 349 -11.88 -58.71 10.67
C ASN A 349 -12.45 -59.04 12.07
N VAL A 350 -12.94 -58.04 12.82
CA VAL A 350 -13.54 -58.28 14.14
C VAL A 350 -14.94 -58.89 14.04
N ASN A 351 -15.68 -58.63 12.95
CA ASN A 351 -17.02 -59.20 12.75
C ASN A 351 -17.02 -60.67 12.27
N GLU A 352 -16.00 -61.11 11.54
CA GLU A 352 -15.88 -62.52 11.11
C GLU A 352 -15.42 -63.44 12.26
N ASP A 353 -14.44 -63.02 13.08
CA ASP A 353 -13.90 -63.87 14.16
C ASP A 353 -14.86 -64.01 15.35
N ILE A 354 -15.59 -62.95 15.74
CA ILE A 354 -16.52 -63.02 16.88
C ILE A 354 -17.75 -63.89 16.53
N SER A 355 -18.24 -63.84 15.30
CA SER A 355 -19.39 -64.64 14.86
C SER A 355 -19.04 -66.13 14.83
N TYR A 356 -17.84 -66.48 14.35
CA TYR A 356 -17.36 -67.86 14.32
C TYR A 356 -17.13 -68.44 15.72
N ASP A 357 -16.52 -67.68 16.63
CA ASP A 357 -16.27 -68.13 18.01
C ASP A 357 -17.56 -68.21 18.84
N ILE A 358 -18.54 -67.34 18.60
CA ILE A 358 -19.87 -67.43 19.24
C ILE A 358 -20.65 -68.64 18.72
N GLU A 359 -20.68 -68.91 17.41
CA GLU A 359 -21.34 -70.11 16.86
C GLU A 359 -20.68 -71.42 17.33
N LYS A 360 -19.36 -71.44 17.46
CA LYS A 360 -18.62 -72.58 18.02
C LYS A 360 -18.86 -72.78 19.51
N SER A 361 -19.06 -71.68 20.26
CA SER A 361 -19.36 -71.73 21.69
C SER A 361 -20.81 -72.13 21.97
N LEU A 362 -21.74 -71.74 21.09
CA LEU A 362 -23.17 -72.08 21.18
C LEU A 362 -23.49 -73.49 20.65
N SER A 363 -22.64 -74.07 19.79
CA SER A 363 -22.78 -75.47 19.32
C SER A 363 -22.26 -76.53 20.31
N LEU A 364 -21.69 -76.09 21.44
CA LEU A 364 -21.26 -76.95 22.55
C LEU A 364 -22.27 -76.98 23.72
N PHE A 365 -23.48 -76.44 23.54
CA PHE A 365 -24.61 -76.55 24.49
C PHE A 365 -25.82 -77.23 23.86
#